data_AF-A0A9E2VU81-F1
#
_entry.id   AF-A0A9E2VU81-F1
#
_cell.length_a   1.000
_cell.length_b   1.000
_cell.length_c   1.000
_cell.angle_alpha   90.00
_cell.angle_beta   90.00
_cell.angle_gamma   90.00
#
_symmetry.space_group_name_H-M   'P 1'
#
loop_
_entity.id
_entity.type
_entity.pdbx_description
1 polymer ?
#
loop_
_entity_poly.entity_id
_entity_poly.type
_entity_poly.pdbx_seq_one_letter_code
_entity_poly.pdbx_strand_id
1 'polypeptide(L)'
;MTIPLMLNIALIRAHVLQRPFRALLSIAGVALGVLASVAIGTANIQVLRSFEQAVTTVAGPATLEIVARDLGVNESVITAVRAVDGVVSAAPIIEDAVMVAQGEQRGQTLQILGLDLLAEVGTRGFQISQADTDVALEALLAPDALYLGRQVAADWNLGVGSTVEVTAGGRLVRLRVVGLIHNEAARSSLWDRLALMDIAAAQLLFQSIGRLDRIELVTMPDRPLDDILASVRTVL
;
A
#
# COMPACT_ATOMS: atom_id res chain seq x y z
N MET A 1 45.45 0.97 -43.86
CA MET A 1 44.41 -0.02 -44.25
C MET A 1 43.00 0.55 -43.99
N THR A 2 42.69 1.74 -44.51
CA THR A 2 41.42 2.48 -44.28
C THR A 2 40.75 2.96 -45.58
N ILE A 3 41.52 3.00 -46.67
CA ILE A 3 41.07 3.34 -48.03
C ILE A 3 39.91 2.45 -48.54
N PRO A 4 39.87 1.12 -48.34
CA PRO A 4 38.75 0.31 -48.84
C PRO A 4 37.44 0.61 -48.11
N LEU A 5 37.50 1.00 -46.82
CA LEU A 5 36.32 1.35 -46.04
C LEU A 5 35.72 2.69 -46.49
N MET A 6 36.57 3.69 -46.75
CA MET A 6 36.11 5.01 -47.23
C MET A 6 35.54 4.93 -48.65
N LEU A 7 36.13 4.09 -49.51
CA LEU A 7 35.62 3.86 -50.87
C LEU A 7 34.23 3.20 -50.86
N ASN A 8 34.03 2.19 -50.02
CA ASN A 8 32.72 1.52 -49.88
C ASN A 8 31.63 2.47 -49.37
N ILE A 9 31.94 3.30 -48.36
CA ILE A 9 31.00 4.30 -47.82
C ILE A 9 30.69 5.38 -48.88
N ALA A 10 31.68 5.82 -49.65
CA ALA A 10 31.50 6.81 -50.72
C ALA A 10 30.62 6.26 -51.85
N LEU A 11 30.79 5.00 -52.25
CA LEU A 11 29.95 4.33 -53.25
C LEU A 11 28.51 4.14 -52.76
N ILE A 12 28.32 3.75 -51.50
CA ILE A 12 26.99 3.64 -50.88
C ILE A 12 26.29 5.01 -50.83
N ARG A 13 27.00 6.07 -50.42
CA ARG A 13 26.47 7.44 -50.43
C ARG A 13 26.08 7.87 -51.83
N ALA A 14 26.93 7.67 -52.84
CA ALA A 14 26.63 8.02 -54.22
C ALA A 14 25.38 7.29 -54.74
N HIS A 15 25.23 6.01 -54.42
CA HIS A 15 24.06 5.21 -54.81
C HIS A 15 22.77 5.67 -54.12
N VAL A 16 22.85 6.06 -52.85
CA VAL A 16 21.73 6.63 -52.08
C VAL A 16 21.33 8.00 -52.61
N LEU A 17 22.28 8.86 -52.97
CA LEU A 17 22.00 10.19 -53.56
C LEU A 17 21.43 10.11 -54.98
N GLN A 18 21.74 9.06 -55.75
CA GLN A 18 21.21 8.88 -57.12
C GLN A 18 19.73 8.44 -57.14
N ARG A 19 19.23 7.78 -56.08
CA ARG A 19 17.83 7.36 -55.97
C ARG A 19 17.26 7.69 -54.58
N PRO A 20 17.16 8.99 -54.23
CA PRO A 20 16.86 9.43 -52.86
C PRO A 20 15.50 8.94 -52.38
N PHE A 21 14.49 8.89 -53.28
CA PHE A 21 13.15 8.43 -52.93
C PHE A 21 13.10 6.95 -52.56
N ARG A 22 13.83 6.09 -53.28
CA ARG A 22 13.89 4.65 -53.00
C ARG A 22 14.64 4.35 -51.70
N ALA A 23 15.73 5.07 -51.44
CA ALA A 23 16.47 4.96 -50.19
C ALA A 23 15.62 5.42 -49.00
N LEU A 24 14.95 6.56 -49.12
CA LEU A 24 14.06 7.10 -48.10
C LEU A 24 12.92 6.11 -47.77
N LEU A 25 12.26 5.55 -48.80
CA LEU A 25 11.18 4.59 -48.61
C LEU A 25 11.66 3.30 -47.92
N SER A 26 12.86 2.84 -48.24
CA SER A 26 13.45 1.64 -47.62
C SER A 26 13.82 1.88 -46.15
N ILE A 27 14.44 3.03 -45.86
CA ILE A 27 14.77 3.45 -44.49
C ILE A 27 13.48 3.61 -43.67
N ALA A 28 12.46 4.25 -44.25
CA ALA A 28 11.16 4.41 -43.60
C ALA A 28 10.50 3.07 -43.29
N GLY A 29 10.52 2.10 -44.22
CA GLY A 29 9.97 0.76 -44.01
C GLY A 29 10.66 0.02 -42.86
N VAL A 30 11.99 0.04 -42.82
CA VAL A 30 12.77 -0.59 -41.72
C VAL A 30 12.52 0.14 -40.40
N ALA A 31 12.53 1.47 -40.40
CA ALA A 31 12.29 2.27 -39.20
C ALA A 31 10.89 2.02 -38.62
N LEU A 32 9.85 1.98 -39.47
CA LEU A 32 8.48 1.66 -39.05
C LEU A 32 8.38 0.25 -38.45
N GLY A 33 9.05 -0.75 -39.03
CA GLY A 33 9.07 -2.11 -38.50
C GLY A 33 9.73 -2.19 -37.12
N VAL A 34 10.91 -1.58 -36.96
CA VAL A 34 11.63 -1.55 -35.67
C VAL A 34 10.83 -0.78 -34.62
N LEU A 35 10.28 0.39 -34.95
CA LEU A 35 9.47 1.19 -34.05
C LEU A 35 8.22 0.45 -33.60
N ALA A 36 7.51 -0.22 -34.51
CA ALA A 36 6.34 -1.01 -34.16
C ALA A 36 6.70 -2.15 -33.20
N SER A 37 7.79 -2.87 -33.44
CA SER A 37 8.25 -3.96 -32.56
C SER A 37 8.61 -3.46 -31.16
N VAL A 38 9.36 -2.36 -31.06
CA VAL A 38 9.74 -1.75 -29.77
C VAL A 38 8.53 -1.17 -29.05
N ALA A 39 7.61 -0.52 -29.77
CA ALA A 39 6.38 0.04 -29.21
C ALA A 39 5.49 -1.06 -28.62
N ILE A 40 5.32 -2.18 -29.33
CA ILE A 40 4.55 -3.33 -28.83
C ILE A 40 5.22 -3.92 -27.58
N GLY A 41 6.54 -4.12 -27.60
CA GLY A 41 7.27 -4.65 -26.43
C GLY A 41 7.15 -3.73 -25.21
N THR A 42 7.29 -2.42 -25.40
CA THR A 42 7.17 -1.42 -24.33
C THR A 42 5.74 -1.34 -23.80
N ALA A 43 4.74 -1.37 -24.68
CA ALA A 43 3.33 -1.38 -24.31
C ALA A 43 3.00 -2.62 -23.45
N ASN A 44 3.47 -3.80 -23.84
CA ASN A 44 3.25 -5.02 -23.07
C ASN A 44 3.83 -4.94 -21.66
N ILE A 45 5.06 -4.42 -21.51
CA ILE A 45 5.69 -4.22 -20.20
C ILE A 45 4.92 -3.19 -19.36
N GLN A 46 4.47 -2.09 -19.97
CA GLN A 46 3.67 -1.06 -19.29
C GLN A 46 2.32 -1.60 -18.83
N VAL A 47 1.66 -2.41 -19.65
CA VAL A 47 0.39 -3.06 -19.28
C VAL A 47 0.60 -3.95 -18.07
N LEU A 48 1.63 -4.79 -18.06
CA LEU A 48 1.92 -5.67 -16.93
C LEU A 48 2.20 -4.87 -15.64
N ARG A 49 3.07 -3.85 -15.71
CA ARG A 49 3.32 -2.95 -14.57
C ARG A 49 2.08 -2.21 -14.09
N SER A 50 1.20 -1.81 -15.00
CA SER A 50 -0.06 -1.13 -14.64
C SER A 50 -1.02 -2.07 -13.92
N PHE A 51 -1.04 -3.36 -14.29
CA PHE A 51 -1.80 -4.37 -13.58
C PHE A 51 -1.21 -4.67 -12.21
N GLU A 52 0.12 -4.87 -12.11
CA GLU A 52 0.82 -5.04 -10.83
C GLU A 52 0.54 -3.86 -9.90
N GLN A 53 0.65 -2.63 -10.40
CA GLN A 53 0.37 -1.41 -9.64
C GLN A 53 -1.11 -1.31 -9.26
N ALA A 54 -2.04 -1.72 -10.12
CA ALA A 54 -3.46 -1.75 -9.78
C ALA A 54 -3.75 -2.77 -8.67
N VAL A 55 -3.14 -3.95 -8.73
CA VAL A 55 -3.27 -4.99 -7.70
C VAL A 55 -2.68 -4.53 -6.38
N THR A 56 -1.46 -3.98 -6.35
CA THR A 56 -0.83 -3.48 -5.12
C THR A 56 -1.55 -2.26 -4.54
N THR A 57 -2.23 -1.46 -5.36
CA THR A 57 -3.09 -0.37 -4.88
C THR A 57 -4.33 -0.89 -4.15
N VAL A 58 -4.85 -2.07 -4.53
CA VAL A 58 -6.08 -2.63 -3.96
C VAL A 58 -5.80 -3.60 -2.81
N ALA A 59 -4.82 -4.50 -2.98
CA ALA A 59 -4.46 -5.54 -2.01
C ALA A 59 -3.37 -5.09 -1.02
N GLY A 60 -2.73 -3.94 -1.25
CA GLY A 60 -1.58 -3.49 -0.48
C GLY A 60 -0.26 -4.13 -0.92
N PRO A 61 0.86 -3.75 -0.28
CA PRO A 61 2.20 -4.27 -0.59
C PRO A 61 2.49 -5.66 0.00
N ALA A 62 1.55 -6.23 0.77
CA ALA A 62 1.74 -7.50 1.45
C ALA A 62 1.86 -8.65 0.45
N THR A 63 2.90 -9.47 0.63
CA THR A 63 3.18 -10.66 -0.18
C THR A 63 2.68 -11.95 0.49
N LEU A 64 2.62 -11.97 1.82
CA LEU A 64 2.13 -13.09 2.63
C LEU A 64 1.30 -12.56 3.79
N GLU A 65 0.32 -13.34 4.20
CA GLU A 65 -0.48 -13.10 5.40
C GLU A 65 -0.42 -14.31 6.33
N ILE A 66 -0.18 -14.03 7.61
CA ILE A 66 -0.34 -15.01 8.68
C ILE A 66 -1.70 -14.74 9.32
N VAL A 67 -2.62 -15.69 9.17
CA VAL A 67 -3.97 -15.64 9.73
C VAL A 67 -4.16 -16.87 10.63
N ALA A 68 -4.75 -16.67 11.80
CA ALA A 68 -5.14 -17.78 12.68
C ALA A 68 -6.55 -18.26 12.36
N ARG A 69 -6.83 -19.55 12.60
CA ARG A 69 -8.13 -20.14 12.28
C ARG A 69 -9.26 -19.70 13.23
N ASP A 70 -8.96 -19.56 14.53
CA ASP A 70 -10.00 -19.32 15.56
C ASP A 70 -9.72 -18.12 16.47
N LEU A 71 -8.59 -18.12 17.21
CA LEU A 71 -8.36 -17.21 18.35
C LEU A 71 -7.45 -16.00 18.04
N GLY A 72 -7.28 -15.66 16.76
CA GLY A 72 -6.28 -14.68 16.33
C GLY A 72 -4.84 -15.17 16.50
N VAL A 73 -3.92 -14.46 15.87
CA VAL A 73 -2.47 -14.71 15.92
C VAL A 73 -1.92 -14.16 17.23
N ASN A 74 -1.04 -14.92 17.90
CA ASN A 74 -0.34 -14.41 19.08
C ASN A 74 0.69 -13.38 18.65
N GLU A 75 0.62 -12.18 19.23
CA GLU A 75 1.53 -11.08 18.91
C GLU A 75 3.01 -11.42 19.16
N SER A 76 3.32 -12.30 20.12
CA SER A 76 4.70 -12.69 20.44
C SER A 76 5.47 -13.26 19.24
N VAL A 77 4.74 -13.87 18.30
CA VAL A 77 5.27 -14.49 17.10
C VAL A 77 5.86 -13.45 16.13
N ILE A 78 5.43 -12.18 16.21
CA ILE A 78 5.91 -11.12 15.31
C ILE A 78 7.42 -10.95 15.38
N THR A 79 8.01 -11.09 16.57
CA THR A 79 9.46 -10.93 16.77
C THR A 79 10.22 -12.06 16.07
N ALA A 80 9.71 -13.29 16.16
CA ALA A 80 10.33 -14.44 15.51
C ALA A 80 10.19 -14.35 13.98
N VAL A 81 9.01 -13.93 13.48
CA VAL A 81 8.76 -13.76 12.04
C VAL A 81 9.60 -12.63 11.44
N ARG A 82 9.77 -11.50 12.14
CA ARG A 82 10.66 -10.40 11.71
C ARG A 82 12.13 -10.82 11.61
N ALA A 83 12.54 -11.85 12.34
CA ALA A 83 13.91 -12.36 12.32
C ALA A 83 14.16 -13.38 11.19
N VAL A 84 13.13 -13.79 10.45
CA VAL A 84 13.27 -14.74 9.33
C VAL A 84 13.94 -14.06 8.14
N ASP A 85 14.98 -14.70 7.62
CA ASP A 85 15.69 -14.22 6.43
C ASP A 85 14.77 -14.17 5.21
N GLY A 86 14.75 -13.03 4.51
CA GLY A 86 13.83 -12.75 3.41
C GLY A 86 12.54 -12.03 3.79
N VAL A 87 12.25 -11.83 5.09
CA VAL A 87 11.16 -10.95 5.54
C VAL A 87 11.69 -9.52 5.66
N VAL A 88 11.12 -8.58 4.90
CA VAL A 88 11.48 -7.15 4.92
C VAL A 88 10.73 -6.42 6.03
N SER A 89 9.44 -6.72 6.18
CA SER A 89 8.59 -6.14 7.21
C SER A 89 7.50 -7.12 7.61
N ALA A 90 7.10 -7.05 8.88
CA ALA A 90 5.94 -7.75 9.41
C ALA A 90 5.07 -6.75 10.18
N ALA A 91 3.88 -6.52 9.67
CA ALA A 91 2.95 -5.51 10.16
C ALA A 91 1.75 -6.18 10.85
N PRO A 92 1.52 -5.89 12.15
CA PRO A 92 0.37 -6.43 12.88
C PRO A 92 -0.89 -5.67 12.49
N ILE A 93 -2.01 -6.39 12.34
CA ILE A 93 -3.29 -5.79 11.98
C ILE A 93 -4.40 -6.34 12.88
N ILE A 94 -5.22 -5.42 13.36
CA ILE A 94 -6.51 -5.71 13.98
C ILE A 94 -7.59 -5.01 13.17
N GLU A 95 -8.65 -5.71 12.82
CA GLU A 95 -9.74 -5.19 12.03
C GLU A 95 -11.07 -5.63 12.63
N ASP A 96 -11.81 -4.68 13.19
CA ASP A 96 -13.12 -4.95 13.74
C ASP A 96 -14.02 -3.71 13.65
N ALA A 97 -15.31 -3.93 13.81
CA ALA A 97 -16.34 -2.94 13.61
C ALA A 97 -16.96 -2.51 14.94
N VAL A 98 -17.20 -1.21 15.08
CA VAL A 98 -17.91 -0.65 16.24
C VAL A 98 -19.22 -0.02 15.82
N MET A 99 -20.20 0.01 16.70
CA MET A 99 -21.49 0.64 16.43
C MET A 99 -21.58 2.01 17.09
N VAL A 100 -21.95 3.05 16.36
CA VAL A 100 -22.13 4.40 16.91
C VAL A 100 -23.34 4.42 17.85
N ALA A 101 -23.12 4.85 19.10
CA ALA A 101 -24.12 4.79 20.16
C ALA A 101 -24.99 6.05 20.27
N GLN A 102 -24.46 7.21 19.86
CA GLN A 102 -25.12 8.51 19.99
C GLN A 102 -24.93 9.42 18.77
N GLY A 103 -25.70 10.50 18.70
CA GLY A 103 -25.65 11.48 17.61
C GLY A 103 -26.50 11.10 16.40
N GLU A 104 -26.36 11.85 15.32
CA GLU A 104 -27.13 11.64 14.07
C GLU A 104 -26.82 10.30 13.40
N GLN A 105 -25.62 9.76 13.64
CA GLN A 105 -25.14 8.52 13.03
C GLN A 105 -25.41 7.28 13.91
N ARG A 106 -26.25 7.41 14.94
CA ARG A 106 -26.58 6.32 15.87
C ARG A 106 -27.05 5.07 15.11
N GLY A 107 -26.48 3.92 15.47
CA GLY A 107 -26.77 2.62 14.86
C GLY A 107 -25.97 2.33 13.59
N GLN A 108 -25.21 3.29 13.07
CA GLN A 108 -24.26 3.02 11.99
C GLN A 108 -23.04 2.28 12.50
N THR A 109 -22.43 1.49 11.61
CA THR A 109 -21.22 0.72 11.89
C THR A 109 -20.01 1.45 11.34
N LEU A 110 -18.97 1.60 12.17
CA LEU A 110 -17.67 2.14 11.79
C LEU A 110 -16.66 1.01 11.76
N GLN A 111 -16.04 0.77 10.61
CA GLN A 111 -14.91 -0.15 10.52
C GLN A 111 -13.66 0.53 11.07
N ILE A 112 -13.01 -0.09 12.06
CA ILE A 112 -11.76 0.38 12.64
C ILE A 112 -10.65 -0.61 12.28
N LEU A 113 -9.55 -0.08 11.79
CA LEU A 113 -8.33 -0.82 11.52
C LEU A 113 -7.23 -0.35 12.48
N GLY A 114 -6.77 -1.26 13.33
CA GLY A 114 -5.62 -1.09 14.22
C GLY A 114 -4.33 -1.39 13.48
N LEU A 115 -3.42 -0.42 13.43
CA LEU A 115 -2.14 -0.49 12.73
C LEU A 115 -1.02 0.08 13.60
N ASP A 116 0.23 -0.32 13.35
CA ASP A 116 1.39 0.35 13.95
C ASP A 116 1.60 1.70 13.25
N LEU A 117 1.00 2.76 13.80
CA LEU A 117 1.02 4.08 13.17
C LEU A 117 2.44 4.63 13.05
N LEU A 118 3.36 4.26 13.93
CA LEU A 118 4.76 4.72 13.87
C LEU A 118 5.51 4.07 12.69
N ALA A 119 5.25 2.80 12.42
CA ALA A 119 5.88 2.09 11.31
C ALA A 119 5.22 2.38 9.95
N GLU A 120 3.92 2.69 9.94
CA GLU A 120 3.12 2.65 8.72
C GLU A 120 2.73 4.00 8.13
N VAL A 121 2.70 5.07 8.94
CA VAL A 121 2.42 6.42 8.44
C VAL A 121 3.49 6.81 7.40
N GLY A 122 3.04 7.17 6.20
CA GLY A 122 3.92 7.50 5.06
C GLY A 122 4.39 6.30 4.23
N THR A 123 4.38 5.08 4.78
CA THR A 123 4.85 3.86 4.09
C THR A 123 3.71 3.14 3.34
N ARG A 124 2.49 3.10 3.91
CA ARG A 124 1.31 2.43 3.30
C ARG A 124 0.50 3.30 2.33
N GLY A 125 1.01 4.45 1.93
CA GLY A 125 0.32 5.36 1.00
C GLY A 125 -0.82 6.16 1.65
N PHE A 126 -0.79 6.32 2.98
CA PHE A 126 -1.63 7.28 3.70
C PHE A 126 -0.78 8.19 4.56
N GLN A 127 -1.26 9.42 4.74
CA GLN A 127 -0.69 10.43 5.62
C GLN A 127 -1.76 10.92 6.59
N ILE A 128 -1.31 11.32 7.77
CA ILE A 128 -2.17 11.92 8.79
C ILE A 128 -1.83 13.40 8.80
N SER A 129 -2.84 14.25 8.57
CA SER A 129 -2.68 15.69 8.81
C SER A 129 -2.57 15.92 10.31
N GLN A 130 -1.34 16.02 10.84
CA GLN A 130 -1.10 16.38 12.25
C GLN A 130 -0.92 17.89 12.42
N ALA A 131 -1.39 18.42 13.54
CA ALA A 131 -1.05 19.76 14.03
C ALA A 131 0.09 19.62 15.06
N ASP A 132 1.19 20.37 14.87
CA ASP A 132 2.40 20.54 15.70
C ASP A 132 3.07 19.29 16.33
N THR A 133 4.31 19.04 15.90
CA THR A 133 5.03 17.74 15.93
C THR A 133 5.34 17.12 17.31
N ASP A 134 5.57 17.89 18.38
CA ASP A 134 6.04 17.33 19.66
C ASP A 134 4.91 16.96 20.65
N VAL A 135 3.77 17.64 20.58
CA VAL A 135 2.55 17.27 21.35
C VAL A 135 1.77 16.15 20.63
N ALA A 136 2.10 15.89 19.38
CA ALA A 136 1.36 14.98 18.52
C ALA A 136 1.63 13.50 18.80
N LEU A 137 2.80 13.09 19.29
CA LEU A 137 3.11 11.65 19.44
C LEU A 137 2.32 10.97 20.57
N GLU A 138 2.23 11.61 21.74
CA GLU A 138 1.41 11.11 22.85
C GLU A 138 -0.08 11.13 22.49
N ALA A 139 -0.52 12.16 21.79
CA ALA A 139 -1.89 12.24 21.26
C ALA A 139 -2.14 11.20 20.16
N LEU A 140 -1.12 10.79 19.40
CA LEU A 140 -1.18 9.81 18.33
C LEU A 140 -1.41 8.39 18.84
N LEU A 141 -0.79 8.09 19.98
CA LEU A 141 -0.82 6.77 20.61
C LEU A 141 -1.80 6.70 21.79
N ALA A 142 -2.64 7.73 21.97
CA ALA A 142 -3.60 7.74 23.05
C ALA A 142 -4.66 6.63 22.85
N PRO A 143 -5.10 5.93 23.91
CA PRO A 143 -6.06 4.82 23.78
C PRO A 143 -7.42 5.21 23.19
N ASP A 144 -7.78 6.50 23.27
CA ASP A 144 -9.01 7.07 22.73
C ASP A 144 -8.81 7.75 21.36
N ALA A 145 -7.59 7.77 20.81
CA ALA A 145 -7.28 8.44 19.56
C ALA A 145 -7.85 7.68 18.35
N LEU A 146 -8.65 8.38 17.55
CA LEU A 146 -9.26 7.87 16.33
C LEU A 146 -8.85 8.74 15.14
N TYR A 147 -8.46 8.10 14.05
CA TYR A 147 -8.16 8.74 12.78
C TYR A 147 -9.24 8.41 11.77
N LEU A 148 -9.83 9.41 11.15
CA LEU A 148 -10.93 9.19 10.20
C LEU A 148 -10.48 9.45 8.78
N GLY A 149 -10.90 8.56 7.87
CA GLY A 149 -10.89 8.85 6.45
C GLY A 149 -11.76 10.07 6.15
N ARG A 150 -11.34 10.88 5.16
CA ARG A 150 -12.04 12.13 4.83
C ARG A 150 -13.50 11.93 4.45
N GLN A 151 -13.85 10.80 3.83
CA GLN A 151 -15.22 10.53 3.45
C GLN A 151 -16.09 10.24 4.67
N VAL A 152 -15.62 9.43 5.63
CA VAL A 152 -16.34 9.21 6.89
C VAL A 152 -16.50 10.52 7.66
N ALA A 153 -15.43 11.30 7.76
CA ALA A 153 -15.46 12.60 8.43
C ALA A 153 -16.47 13.56 7.79
N ALA A 154 -16.53 13.62 6.46
CA ALA A 154 -17.49 14.46 5.74
C ALA A 154 -18.93 13.95 5.89
N ASP A 155 -19.16 12.65 5.68
CA ASP A 155 -20.49 12.03 5.74
C ASP A 155 -21.11 12.17 7.14
N TRP A 156 -20.27 12.12 8.18
CA TRP A 156 -20.70 12.19 9.58
C TRP A 156 -20.55 13.57 10.20
N ASN A 157 -20.09 14.57 9.43
CA ASN A 157 -19.82 15.93 9.87
C ASN A 157 -18.89 15.98 11.12
N LEU A 158 -17.84 15.16 11.11
CA LEU A 158 -16.84 15.05 12.16
C LEU A 158 -15.53 15.73 11.74
N GLY A 159 -14.85 16.37 12.68
CA GLY A 159 -13.55 17.00 12.48
C GLY A 159 -12.57 16.64 13.60
N VAL A 160 -11.35 17.14 13.49
CA VAL A 160 -10.35 17.00 14.56
C VAL A 160 -10.89 17.66 15.84
N GLY A 161 -10.81 16.95 16.96
CA GLY A 161 -11.39 17.33 18.25
C GLY A 161 -12.82 16.82 18.49
N SER A 162 -13.51 16.32 17.46
CA SER A 162 -14.82 15.68 17.63
C SER A 162 -14.71 14.42 18.48
N THR A 163 -15.81 14.07 19.16
CA THR A 163 -15.90 12.88 19.99
C THR A 163 -16.99 11.97 19.44
N VAL A 164 -16.70 10.67 19.35
CA VAL A 164 -17.64 9.65 18.90
C VAL A 164 -17.83 8.63 20.02
N GLU A 165 -19.08 8.47 20.46
CA GLU A 165 -19.41 7.38 21.38
C GLU A 165 -19.79 6.14 20.60
N VAL A 166 -19.06 5.05 20.84
CA VAL A 166 -19.21 3.79 20.12
C VAL A 166 -19.45 2.65 21.11
N THR A 167 -20.08 1.59 20.62
CA THR A 167 -20.22 0.33 21.33
C THR A 167 -19.25 -0.67 20.72
N ALA A 168 -18.25 -1.11 21.49
CA ALA A 168 -17.28 -2.13 21.13
C ALA A 168 -17.38 -3.29 22.12
N GLY A 169 -17.60 -4.52 21.65
CA GLY A 169 -17.76 -5.69 22.53
C GLY A 169 -18.87 -5.53 23.59
N GLY A 170 -19.94 -4.78 23.28
CA GLY A 170 -21.03 -4.48 24.21
C GLY A 170 -20.73 -3.39 25.25
N ARG A 171 -19.56 -2.74 25.18
CA ARG A 171 -19.17 -1.65 26.08
C ARG A 171 -19.28 -0.31 25.37
N LEU A 172 -19.83 0.69 26.07
CA LEU A 172 -19.82 2.07 25.59
C LEU A 172 -18.44 2.67 25.82
N VAL A 173 -17.78 3.10 24.73
CA VAL A 173 -16.45 3.70 24.72
C VAL A 173 -16.52 5.04 23.99
N ARG A 174 -15.76 6.00 24.48
CA ARG A 174 -15.67 7.33 23.89
C ARG A 174 -14.33 7.46 23.17
N LEU A 175 -14.39 7.72 21.88
CA LEU A 175 -13.23 7.93 21.01
C LEU A 175 -13.17 9.39 20.58
N ARG A 176 -11.97 9.93 20.42
CA ARG A 176 -11.71 11.31 20.03
C ARG A 176 -11.01 11.32 18.68
N VAL A 177 -11.55 12.10 17.76
CA VAL A 177 -10.97 12.26 16.43
C VAL A 177 -9.73 13.15 16.56
N VAL A 178 -8.54 12.56 16.42
CA VAL A 178 -7.26 13.28 16.58
C VAL A 178 -6.70 13.75 15.24
N GLY A 179 -7.08 13.10 14.14
CA GLY A 179 -6.61 13.47 12.81
C GLY A 179 -7.49 12.94 11.70
N LEU A 180 -7.28 13.50 10.50
CA LEU A 180 -7.90 13.02 9.27
C LEU A 180 -6.84 12.41 8.37
N ILE A 181 -7.20 11.29 7.75
CA ILE A 181 -6.33 10.52 6.86
C ILE A 181 -6.52 11.04 5.44
N HIS A 182 -5.42 11.32 4.75
CA HIS A 182 -5.43 11.64 3.33
C HIS A 182 -4.44 10.77 2.57
N ASN A 183 -4.74 10.52 1.29
CA ASN A 183 -3.86 9.83 0.36
C ASN A 183 -3.18 10.85 -0.56
N GLU A 184 -1.90 10.63 -0.87
CA GLU A 184 -1.17 11.42 -1.88
C GLU A 184 -1.68 11.16 -3.30
N ALA A 185 -2.17 9.94 -3.58
CA ALA A 185 -2.78 9.61 -4.85
C ALA A 185 -4.18 10.24 -4.94
N ALA A 186 -4.39 11.06 -5.97
CA ALA A 186 -5.61 11.86 -6.22
C ALA A 186 -6.91 11.04 -6.50
N ARG A 187 -6.97 9.75 -6.15
CA ARG A 187 -8.15 8.89 -6.30
C ARG A 187 -8.68 8.47 -4.93
N SER A 188 -10.01 8.39 -4.81
CA SER A 188 -10.71 7.84 -3.65
C SER A 188 -10.03 6.55 -3.23
N SER A 189 -9.44 6.55 -2.04
CA SER A 189 -8.71 5.43 -1.50
C SER A 189 -9.59 4.65 -0.53
N LEU A 190 -9.31 3.36 -0.34
CA LEU A 190 -10.02 2.55 0.66
C LEU A 190 -9.94 3.20 2.06
N TRP A 191 -8.83 3.90 2.34
CA TRP A 191 -8.59 4.65 3.57
C TRP A 191 -9.58 5.79 3.83
N ASP A 192 -10.20 6.38 2.79
CA ASP A 192 -11.13 7.50 2.98
C ASP A 192 -12.45 7.06 3.67
N ARG A 193 -12.77 5.75 3.65
CA ARG A 193 -14.00 5.17 4.22
C ARG A 193 -13.79 4.39 5.52
N LEU A 194 -12.56 4.37 6.03
CA LEU A 194 -12.19 3.61 7.22
C LEU A 194 -11.84 4.56 8.36
N ALA A 195 -11.84 4.01 9.57
CA ALA A 195 -11.17 4.61 10.71
C ALA A 195 -9.90 3.84 11.05
N LEU A 196 -8.85 4.55 11.48
CA LEU A 196 -7.60 3.95 11.96
C LEU A 196 -7.43 4.24 13.45
N MET A 197 -6.80 3.30 14.14
CA MET A 197 -6.28 3.46 15.49
C MET A 197 -4.87 2.89 15.57
N ASP A 198 -4.10 3.35 16.55
CA ASP A 198 -2.89 2.63 16.92
C ASP A 198 -3.22 1.19 17.35
N ILE A 199 -2.35 0.25 17.02
CA ILE A 199 -2.55 -1.17 17.28
C ILE A 199 -2.77 -1.47 18.77
N ALA A 200 -2.04 -0.80 19.68
CA ALA A 200 -2.21 -1.00 21.11
C ALA A 200 -3.55 -0.42 21.59
N ALA A 201 -3.96 0.72 21.04
CA ALA A 201 -5.27 1.31 21.31
C ALA A 201 -6.41 0.41 20.81
N ALA A 202 -6.26 -0.19 19.62
CA ALA A 202 -7.22 -1.13 19.06
C ALA A 202 -7.32 -2.41 19.91
N GLN A 203 -6.20 -2.96 20.37
CA GLN A 203 -6.19 -4.10 21.30
C GLN A 203 -6.96 -3.82 22.59
N LEU A 204 -6.82 -2.61 23.13
CA LEU A 204 -7.56 -2.18 24.31
C LEU A 204 -9.06 -2.02 24.02
N LEU A 205 -9.42 -1.42 22.88
CA LEU A 205 -10.80 -1.22 22.47
C LEU A 205 -11.55 -2.54 22.26
N PHE A 206 -10.93 -3.49 21.57
CA PHE A 206 -11.52 -4.79 21.23
C PHE A 206 -11.24 -5.91 22.24
N GLN A 207 -10.56 -5.59 23.34
CA GLN A 207 -10.17 -6.54 24.39
C GLN A 207 -9.31 -7.72 23.86
N SER A 208 -8.49 -7.45 22.86
CA SER A 208 -7.64 -8.43 22.14
C SER A 208 -6.15 -8.28 22.47
N ILE A 209 -5.81 -7.88 23.71
CA ILE A 209 -4.40 -7.69 24.13
C ILE A 209 -3.57 -8.95 23.86
N GLY A 210 -2.47 -8.79 23.12
CA GLY A 210 -1.58 -9.89 22.71
C GLY A 210 -2.13 -10.78 21.59
N ARG A 211 -3.26 -10.40 20.99
CA ARG A 211 -3.90 -11.08 19.87
C ARG A 211 -4.04 -10.11 18.69
N LEU A 212 -3.84 -10.66 17.50
CA LEU A 212 -3.93 -9.96 16.23
C LEU A 212 -4.87 -10.74 15.31
N ASP A 213 -5.54 -10.07 14.39
CA ASP A 213 -6.36 -10.78 13.40
C ASP A 213 -5.49 -11.38 12.31
N ARG A 214 -4.49 -10.61 11.87
CA ARG A 214 -3.48 -11.07 10.91
C ARG A 214 -2.16 -10.33 11.06
N ILE A 215 -1.11 -10.93 10.50
CA ILE A 215 0.19 -10.28 10.31
C ILE A 215 0.47 -10.27 8.80
N GLU A 216 0.61 -9.07 8.24
CA GLU A 216 0.97 -8.88 6.84
C GLU A 216 2.49 -8.80 6.70
N LEU A 217 3.05 -9.58 5.77
CA LEU A 217 4.48 -9.65 5.53
C LEU A 217 4.81 -9.10 4.14
N VAL A 218 5.86 -8.27 4.10
CA VAL A 218 6.54 -7.90 2.87
C VAL A 218 7.81 -8.72 2.78
N THR A 219 7.98 -9.48 1.69
CA THR A 219 9.14 -10.34 1.47
C THR A 219 10.09 -9.77 0.42
N MET A 220 11.35 -10.20 0.44
CA MET A 220 12.32 -9.79 -0.58
C MET A 220 11.93 -10.34 -1.96
N PRO A 221 11.97 -9.52 -3.02
CA PRO A 221 11.50 -9.94 -4.36
C PRO A 221 12.47 -10.88 -5.09
N ASP A 222 13.73 -10.98 -4.65
CA ASP A 222 14.79 -11.79 -5.24
C ASP A 222 14.84 -13.23 -4.69
N ARG A 223 14.03 -13.54 -3.68
CA ARG A 223 14.00 -14.85 -3.04
C ARG A 223 12.68 -15.60 -3.33
N PRO A 224 12.72 -16.93 -3.59
CA PRO A 224 11.51 -17.69 -3.84
C PRO A 224 10.56 -17.65 -2.64
N LEU A 225 9.28 -17.35 -2.89
CA LEU A 225 8.28 -17.21 -1.83
C LEU A 225 8.10 -18.50 -1.02
N ASP A 226 8.20 -19.66 -1.67
CA ASP A 226 8.06 -20.97 -1.04
C ASP A 226 9.13 -21.22 0.03
N ASP A 227 10.37 -20.76 -0.20
CA ASP A 227 11.48 -20.90 0.76
C ASP A 227 11.27 -20.02 2.00
N ILE A 228 10.78 -18.80 1.77
CA ILE A 228 10.45 -17.86 2.84
C ILE A 228 9.27 -18.40 3.65
N LEU A 229 8.23 -18.88 2.97
CA LEU A 229 7.06 -19.46 3.61
C LEU A 229 7.41 -20.71 4.43
N ALA A 230 8.30 -21.58 3.94
CA ALA A 230 8.81 -22.70 4.71
C ALA A 230 9.55 -22.23 5.97
N SER A 231 10.37 -21.20 5.86
CA SER A 231 11.11 -20.62 7.00
C SER A 231 10.17 -19.99 8.02
N VAL A 232 9.18 -19.21 7.58
CA VAL A 232 8.16 -18.59 8.44
C VAL A 232 7.38 -19.66 9.19
N ARG A 233 6.99 -20.76 8.55
CA ARG A 233 6.27 -21.86 9.22
C ARG A 233 7.03 -22.52 10.36
N THR A 234 8.36 -22.42 10.40
CA THR A 234 9.16 -23.00 11.51
C THR A 234 9.12 -22.17 12.79
N VAL A 235 8.74 -20.89 12.69
CA VAL A 235 8.68 -19.95 13.81
C VAL A 235 7.26 -19.63 14.29
N LEU A 236 6.24 -20.17 13.59
CA LEU A 236 4.83 -20.13 13.96
C LEU A 236 4.47 -21.29 14.89
#